data_AF-A0A2V8F5Z6-F1
#
_entry.id   AF-A0A2V8F5Z6-F1
#
_cell.length_a   1.000
_cell.length_b   1.000
_cell.length_c   1.000
_cell.angle_alpha   90.00
_cell.angle_beta   90.00
_cell.angle_gamma   90.00
#
_symmetry.space_group_name_H-M   'P 1'
#
loop_
_entity.id
_entity.type
_entity.pdbx_description
1 polymer ?
#
loop_
_entity_poly.entity_id
_entity_poly.type
_entity_poly.pdbx_seq_one_letter_code
_entity_poly.pdbx_strand_id
1 'polypeptide(L)'
;MRTRSRVGVPERRCGSDCRLLPLMRFAGASCFALASAFQLTGLAEPIQQPKGNALIVGVVVDEHHVPVVRAQIQAFSAEDVRKASNTSQRLGRNSGSASTDETGTFRISGLAAGDYVVAAEAISTFPNGGQVPARVYGPTFYPSTLDVSHAVLVNALDHPATTLQIELVPVKPVRVTGTVISASGQSTEGFDVRLFRSFGGFGSGATVAAVRAKGIFEIPRVPPGTYGLIIEPHGSRPGQEGREFVDTMIDVKDHSLDLSLTVRPGASLTGHVVAEPSGTVTTPIGLRVTVNKAQEQFAAGLPIAAAVKTDWSFRMTGLSGSYEFFVSSDRPSPIVVATRVVVDGTSYPATRGIALAEGEHDVVVFVAPREAPKPTVDTTQTSNALVEQFKKEKVFWKQIEIAKAIAGKHDASVLPPLADWLAHQDRHIRGNVAFIFASFGDPRGLQTIADILADRSERPKGQGITGASSDGRYRFERQVAADRYYAAHLLGDLKDPRGIALLVPLLDDPGTQSIVPWSLGQIGDKGAIPPLIAALDNDDPSNRVLVIYALEALHAKEAVPRLLTLVNDDRKSRFGALVTVSEAAKAAIAKLR
;
A
#
# COMPACT_ATOMS: atom_id res chain seq x y z
N MET A 1 -19.76 -57.83 -31.63
CA MET A 1 -20.87 -58.00 -30.66
C MET A 1 -21.03 -56.66 -29.94
N ARG A 2 -22.08 -55.86 -30.19
CA ARG A 2 -23.41 -55.89 -29.53
C ARG A 2 -23.25 -55.99 -28.00
N THR A 3 -23.75 -55.09 -27.15
CA THR A 3 -25.10 -54.49 -27.12
C THR A 3 -25.23 -53.38 -26.05
N ARG A 4 -26.20 -52.48 -26.28
CA ARG A 4 -26.83 -51.54 -25.35
C ARG A 4 -27.42 -52.23 -24.10
N SER A 5 -27.72 -51.46 -23.05
CA SER A 5 -29.10 -51.35 -22.50
C SER A 5 -29.27 -50.19 -21.50
N ARG A 6 -30.32 -49.39 -21.74
CA ARG A 6 -31.01 -48.48 -20.81
C ARG A 6 -31.87 -49.28 -19.84
N VAL A 7 -32.18 -48.74 -18.65
CA VAL A 7 -33.47 -48.69 -17.91
C VAL A 7 -33.15 -47.88 -16.63
N GLY A 8 -33.94 -46.98 -16.04
CA GLY A 8 -35.32 -46.51 -16.20
C GLY A 8 -35.64 -45.55 -15.05
N VAL A 9 -36.54 -44.60 -15.29
CA VAL A 9 -37.13 -43.64 -14.33
C VAL A 9 -38.22 -44.34 -13.51
N PRO A 10 -38.59 -43.80 -12.33
CA PRO A 10 -40.01 -43.55 -12.12
C PRO A 10 -40.35 -42.14 -11.58
N GLU A 11 -41.44 -41.64 -12.14
CA GLU A 11 -42.38 -40.60 -11.71
C GLU A 11 -42.88 -40.81 -10.24
N ARG A 12 -43.56 -39.92 -9.50
CA ARG A 12 -44.54 -38.85 -9.82
C ARG A 12 -45.01 -38.13 -8.53
N ARG A 13 -45.66 -36.96 -8.71
CA ARG A 13 -46.72 -36.29 -7.91
C ARG A 13 -46.35 -35.54 -6.62
N CYS A 14 -47.07 -34.51 -6.17
CA CYS A 14 -47.99 -33.47 -6.67
C CYS A 14 -48.52 -32.80 -5.39
N GLY A 15 -48.70 -31.49 -5.33
CA GLY A 15 -49.29 -30.83 -4.16
C GLY A 15 -49.37 -29.31 -4.29
N SER A 16 -50.40 -28.86 -4.99
CA SER A 16 -50.87 -27.49 -5.14
C SER A 16 -51.36 -26.89 -3.82
N ASP A 17 -51.17 -25.59 -3.58
CA ASP A 17 -52.28 -24.68 -3.21
C ASP A 17 -51.90 -23.18 -3.27
N CYS A 18 -52.62 -22.47 -4.15
CA CYS A 18 -53.30 -21.16 -4.00
C CYS A 18 -52.93 -20.25 -2.80
N ARG A 19 -52.86 -18.90 -2.85
CA ARG A 19 -53.55 -17.88 -3.68
C ARG A 19 -53.05 -16.45 -3.35
N LEU A 20 -53.13 -15.56 -4.34
CA LEU A 20 -53.55 -14.13 -4.36
C LEU A 20 -52.79 -13.00 -3.60
N LEU A 21 -52.21 -12.11 -4.42
CA LEU A 21 -52.06 -10.63 -4.39
C LEU A 21 -53.17 -9.83 -3.65
N PRO A 22 -52.96 -8.56 -3.21
CA PRO A 22 -52.66 -7.43 -4.13
C PRO A 22 -51.82 -6.21 -3.64
N LEU A 23 -51.58 -5.34 -4.63
CA LEU A 23 -50.98 -4.01 -4.70
C LEU A 23 -51.29 -3.00 -3.58
N MET A 24 -50.35 -2.07 -3.35
CA MET A 24 -50.64 -0.64 -3.26
C MET A 24 -49.46 0.23 -3.75
N ARG A 25 -49.77 1.12 -4.70
CA ARG A 25 -49.05 2.37 -5.03
C ARG A 25 -49.60 3.48 -4.14
N PHE A 26 -48.77 4.42 -3.67
CA PHE A 26 -49.13 5.84 -3.61
C PHE A 26 -47.89 6.73 -3.72
N ALA A 27 -48.03 7.78 -4.52
CA ALA A 27 -47.10 8.88 -4.73
C ALA A 27 -47.36 10.00 -3.70
N GLY A 28 -46.36 10.85 -3.45
CA GLY A 28 -46.53 12.09 -2.70
C GLY A 28 -45.27 12.95 -2.75
N ALA A 29 -45.39 14.13 -3.34
CA ALA A 29 -44.32 15.09 -3.63
C ALA A 29 -44.24 16.22 -2.60
N SER A 30 -43.09 16.93 -2.63
CA SER A 30 -42.92 18.39 -2.42
C SER A 30 -42.50 18.96 -1.04
N CYS A 31 -41.21 19.36 -0.99
CA CYS A 31 -40.68 20.75 -0.97
C CYS A 31 -40.42 21.55 0.35
N PHE A 32 -39.31 22.33 0.29
CA PHE A 32 -38.74 23.40 1.15
C PHE A 32 -38.07 23.01 2.49
N ALA A 33 -36.94 23.57 2.95
CA ALA A 33 -35.83 24.37 2.40
C ALA A 33 -34.74 24.57 3.50
N LEU A 34 -33.48 24.74 3.06
CA LEU A 34 -32.36 25.50 3.65
C LEU A 34 -32.02 25.37 5.16
N ALA A 35 -30.87 24.76 5.46
CA ALA A 35 -29.83 25.35 6.32
C ALA A 35 -28.48 24.63 6.15
N SER A 36 -27.44 25.44 6.00
CA SER A 36 -26.06 25.14 5.68
C SER A 36 -25.30 24.47 6.84
N ALA A 37 -24.50 23.45 6.54
CA ALA A 37 -23.29 23.14 7.33
C ALA A 37 -22.28 22.41 6.45
N PHE A 38 -21.30 23.17 5.94
CA PHE A 38 -20.05 22.66 5.42
C PHE A 38 -19.31 21.93 6.54
N GLN A 39 -19.06 20.63 6.39
CA GLN A 39 -17.95 19.97 7.07
C GLN A 39 -17.11 19.21 6.04
N LEU A 40 -16.02 19.87 5.66
CA LEU A 40 -14.84 19.28 5.06
C LEU A 40 -14.20 18.32 6.07
N THR A 41 -14.32 17.02 5.84
CA THR A 41 -13.42 16.02 6.44
C THR A 41 -12.91 15.11 5.34
N GLY A 42 -11.89 15.60 4.63
CA GLY A 42 -11.04 14.79 3.78
C GLY A 42 -10.01 14.06 4.64
N LEU A 43 -10.17 12.76 4.79
CA LEU A 43 -9.08 11.83 4.99
C LEU A 43 -9.14 10.86 3.80
N ALA A 44 -8.18 11.01 2.90
CA ALA A 44 -8.01 10.08 1.80
C ALA A 44 -7.55 8.73 2.38
N GLU A 45 -8.51 7.83 2.59
CA GLU A 45 -8.23 6.41 2.69
C GLU A 45 -7.48 5.97 1.43
N PRO A 46 -6.54 5.00 1.50
CA PRO A 46 -6.17 4.26 0.31
C PRO A 46 -7.44 3.55 -0.16
N ILE A 47 -8.11 4.10 -1.18
CA ILE A 47 -9.30 3.51 -1.80
C ILE A 47 -8.87 2.12 -2.29
N GLN A 48 -9.16 1.10 -1.48
CA GLN A 48 -9.21 -0.29 -1.91
C GLN A 48 -10.52 -0.39 -2.69
N GLN A 49 -10.42 -0.30 -4.01
CA GLN A 49 -11.56 -0.54 -4.89
C GLN A 49 -12.18 -1.90 -4.49
N PRO A 50 -13.50 -1.96 -4.28
CA PRO A 50 -14.16 -3.21 -3.98
C PRO A 50 -13.86 -4.19 -5.13
N LYS A 51 -13.24 -5.33 -4.83
CA LYS A 51 -13.03 -6.40 -5.82
C LYS A 51 -14.39 -6.93 -6.23
N GLY A 52 -14.93 -6.41 -7.32
CA GLY A 52 -16.15 -6.93 -7.93
C GLY A 52 -15.84 -8.15 -8.80
N ASN A 53 -16.89 -8.89 -9.13
CA ASN A 53 -16.82 -10.01 -10.08
C ASN A 53 -16.94 -9.52 -11.53
N ALA A 54 -16.93 -8.19 -11.75
CA ALA A 54 -17.20 -7.60 -13.03
C ALA A 54 -16.01 -7.74 -13.98
N LEU A 55 -16.34 -7.81 -15.27
CA LEU A 55 -15.43 -8.13 -16.35
C LEU A 55 -15.59 -7.12 -17.48
N ILE A 56 -14.48 -6.86 -18.17
CA ILE A 56 -14.49 -6.21 -19.48
C ILE A 56 -13.76 -7.15 -20.46
N VAL A 57 -14.44 -7.50 -21.55
CA VAL A 57 -13.89 -8.34 -22.61
C VAL A 57 -13.92 -7.60 -23.93
N GLY A 58 -12.90 -7.82 -24.75
CA GLY A 58 -12.81 -7.15 -26.03
C GLY A 58 -11.75 -7.74 -26.95
N VAL A 59 -11.65 -7.16 -28.13
CA VAL A 59 -10.63 -7.45 -29.15
C VAL A 59 -9.95 -6.15 -29.53
N VAL A 60 -8.62 -6.20 -29.69
CA VAL A 60 -7.83 -5.09 -30.25
C VAL A 60 -7.41 -5.47 -31.67
N VAL A 61 -7.69 -4.58 -32.61
CA VAL A 61 -7.33 -4.74 -34.02
C VAL A 61 -6.51 -3.54 -34.51
N ASP A 62 -5.77 -3.70 -35.59
CA ASP A 62 -5.16 -2.60 -36.32
C ASP A 62 -6.14 -1.98 -37.34
N GLU A 63 -5.70 -0.95 -38.06
CA GLU A 63 -6.49 -0.25 -39.07
C GLU A 63 -6.92 -1.12 -40.28
N HIS A 64 -6.30 -2.29 -40.45
CA HIS A 64 -6.71 -3.29 -41.45
C HIS A 64 -7.61 -4.38 -40.84
N HIS A 65 -8.08 -4.17 -39.62
CA HIS A 65 -8.87 -5.10 -38.83
C HIS A 65 -8.14 -6.42 -38.53
N VAL A 66 -6.80 -6.41 -38.53
CA VAL A 66 -5.97 -7.55 -38.15
C VAL A 66 -5.80 -7.55 -36.64
N PRO A 67 -5.99 -8.69 -35.95
CA PRO A 67 -5.82 -8.76 -34.51
C PRO A 67 -4.40 -8.41 -34.04
N VAL A 68 -4.31 -7.55 -33.03
CA VAL A 68 -3.02 -7.11 -32.48
C VAL A 68 -2.64 -7.97 -31.29
N VAL A 69 -1.57 -8.75 -31.44
CA VAL A 69 -1.07 -9.67 -30.40
C VAL A 69 -0.25 -8.92 -29.35
N ARG A 70 -0.42 -9.29 -28.07
CA ARG A 70 0.26 -8.69 -26.90
C ARG A 70 0.07 -7.18 -26.73
N ALA A 71 -0.97 -6.57 -27.29
CA ALA A 71 -1.36 -5.22 -26.90
C ALA A 71 -1.69 -5.19 -25.40
N GLN A 72 -1.33 -4.10 -24.73
CA GLN A 72 -1.65 -3.87 -23.32
C GLN A 72 -2.97 -3.10 -23.23
N ILE A 73 -3.87 -3.54 -22.37
CA ILE A 73 -5.15 -2.89 -22.10
C ILE A 73 -5.21 -2.51 -20.63
N GLN A 74 -5.68 -1.31 -20.35
CA GLN A 74 -5.91 -0.82 -19.00
C GLN A 74 -7.32 -0.22 -18.90
N ALA A 75 -8.01 -0.50 -17.79
CA ALA A 75 -9.30 0.09 -17.44
C ALA A 75 -9.15 1.06 -16.28
N PHE A 76 -9.81 2.20 -16.36
CA PHE A 76 -9.75 3.27 -15.37
C PHE A 76 -11.16 3.66 -14.96
N SER A 77 -11.40 3.78 -13.66
CA SER A 77 -12.70 4.28 -13.16
C SER A 77 -13.03 5.63 -13.78
N ALA A 78 -14.26 5.80 -14.27
CA ALA A 78 -14.74 7.08 -14.80
C ALA A 78 -14.61 8.22 -13.78
N GLU A 79 -14.73 7.92 -12.48
CA GLU A 79 -14.54 8.89 -11.40
C GLU A 79 -13.10 9.39 -11.35
N ASP A 80 -12.13 8.48 -11.46
CA ASP A 80 -10.70 8.82 -11.42
C ASP A 80 -10.31 9.62 -12.66
N VAL A 81 -10.84 9.27 -13.84
CA VAL A 81 -10.64 10.02 -15.09
C VAL A 81 -11.15 11.46 -14.93
N ARG A 82 -12.37 11.63 -14.40
CA ARG A 82 -12.97 12.95 -14.20
C ARG A 82 -12.20 13.79 -13.17
N LYS A 83 -11.72 13.16 -12.09
CA LYS A 83 -10.84 13.82 -11.12
C LYS A 83 -9.56 14.30 -11.81
N ALA A 84 -8.87 13.42 -12.54
CA ALA A 84 -7.64 13.73 -13.26
C ALA A 84 -7.80 14.91 -14.23
N SER A 85 -8.88 14.95 -15.01
CA SER A 85 -9.16 16.04 -15.96
C SER A 85 -9.40 17.39 -15.29
N ASN A 86 -10.07 17.41 -14.13
CA ASN A 86 -10.43 18.65 -13.43
C ASN A 86 -9.30 19.23 -12.58
N THR A 87 -8.47 18.38 -11.99
CA THR A 87 -7.42 18.79 -11.05
C THR A 87 -6.05 18.91 -11.71
N SER A 88 -5.95 18.67 -13.03
CA SER A 88 -4.67 18.45 -13.67
C SER A 88 -3.87 17.43 -12.85
N GLN A 89 -4.42 16.23 -12.63
CA GLN A 89 -3.75 15.11 -11.92
C GLN A 89 -3.48 13.95 -12.88
N ARG A 90 -2.51 13.09 -12.55
CA ARG A 90 -2.19 11.89 -13.34
C ARG A 90 -3.32 10.91 -13.22
N LEU A 91 -3.75 10.31 -14.33
CA LEU A 91 -4.51 9.06 -14.25
C LEU A 91 -3.55 7.88 -14.06
N GLY A 92 -3.01 7.74 -12.85
CA GLY A 92 -1.87 6.87 -12.57
C GLY A 92 -2.21 5.43 -12.19
N ARG A 93 -3.39 5.17 -11.60
CA ARG A 93 -3.77 3.84 -11.12
C ARG A 93 -4.89 3.29 -11.99
N ASN A 94 -4.59 2.23 -12.73
CA ASN A 94 -5.65 1.47 -13.39
C ASN A 94 -6.42 0.63 -12.36
N SER A 95 -7.70 0.40 -12.64
CA SER A 95 -8.56 -0.50 -11.86
C SER A 95 -8.38 -1.96 -12.27
N GLY A 96 -7.84 -2.18 -13.46
CA GLY A 96 -7.46 -3.50 -13.96
C GLY A 96 -6.71 -3.39 -15.29
N SER A 97 -6.00 -4.46 -15.65
CA SER A 97 -5.25 -4.55 -16.90
C SER A 97 -5.29 -5.95 -17.49
N ALA A 98 -5.09 -6.04 -18.80
CA ALA A 98 -4.95 -7.30 -19.53
C ALA A 98 -3.94 -7.13 -20.68
N SER A 99 -3.52 -8.26 -21.26
CA SER A 99 -2.81 -8.29 -22.53
C SER A 99 -3.67 -9.04 -23.54
N THR A 100 -3.61 -8.67 -24.81
CA THR A 100 -4.23 -9.48 -25.86
C THR A 100 -3.48 -10.79 -26.07
N ASP A 101 -4.24 -11.83 -26.41
CA ASP A 101 -3.74 -13.13 -26.84
C ASP A 101 -3.37 -13.16 -28.34
N GLU A 102 -3.11 -14.34 -28.89
CA GLU A 102 -2.78 -14.55 -30.30
C GLU A 102 -3.91 -14.17 -31.27
N THR A 103 -5.14 -14.04 -30.77
CA THR A 103 -6.32 -13.65 -31.54
C THR A 103 -6.70 -12.19 -31.34
N GLY A 104 -5.84 -11.40 -30.67
CA GLY A 104 -6.13 -10.01 -30.31
C GLY A 104 -7.17 -9.84 -29.21
N THR A 105 -7.62 -10.93 -28.58
CA THR A 105 -8.68 -10.90 -27.56
C THR A 105 -8.08 -10.62 -26.19
N PHE A 106 -8.79 -9.83 -25.37
CA PHE A 106 -8.41 -9.53 -23.98
C PHE A 106 -9.56 -9.71 -23.01
N ARG A 107 -9.21 -9.93 -21.73
CA ARG A 107 -10.15 -10.03 -20.61
C ARG A 107 -9.58 -9.35 -19.37
N ILE A 108 -10.19 -8.25 -18.95
CA ILE A 108 -9.92 -7.61 -17.65
C ILE A 108 -10.90 -8.17 -16.63
N SER A 109 -10.39 -8.69 -15.52
CA SER A 109 -11.20 -9.32 -14.47
C SER A 109 -10.96 -8.70 -13.10
N GLY A 110 -11.92 -8.86 -12.18
CA GLY A 110 -11.79 -8.39 -10.79
C GLY A 110 -12.12 -6.91 -10.62
N LEU A 111 -12.85 -6.33 -11.57
CA LEU A 111 -13.28 -4.93 -11.53
C LEU A 111 -14.46 -4.78 -10.58
N ALA A 112 -14.56 -3.65 -9.88
CA ALA A 112 -15.80 -3.23 -9.26
C ALA A 112 -16.88 -3.02 -10.34
N ALA A 113 -18.15 -3.30 -10.05
CA ALA A 113 -19.23 -2.89 -10.94
C ALA A 113 -19.25 -1.35 -11.04
N GLY A 114 -19.33 -0.83 -12.26
CA GLY A 114 -19.26 0.62 -12.51
C GLY A 114 -18.78 0.96 -13.92
N ASP A 115 -18.59 2.25 -14.16
CA ASP A 115 -18.20 2.78 -15.46
C ASP A 115 -16.70 3.01 -15.56
N TYR A 116 -16.13 2.61 -16.70
CA TYR A 116 -14.70 2.63 -16.97
C TYR A 116 -14.38 3.27 -18.31
N VAL A 117 -13.25 3.98 -18.35
CA VAL A 117 -12.55 4.30 -19.59
C VAL A 117 -11.55 3.19 -19.87
N VAL A 118 -11.57 2.63 -21.08
CA VAL A 118 -10.69 1.54 -21.50
C VAL A 118 -9.72 2.05 -22.55
N ALA A 119 -8.43 1.84 -22.33
CA ALA A 119 -7.37 2.22 -23.25
C ALA A 119 -6.53 1.01 -23.65
N ALA A 120 -6.17 0.93 -24.93
CA ALA A 120 -5.30 -0.07 -25.51
C ALA A 120 -4.05 0.57 -26.10
N GLU A 121 -2.92 -0.11 -25.94
CA GLU A 121 -1.65 0.27 -26.55
C GLU A 121 -0.97 -0.99 -27.11
N ALA A 122 -0.61 -0.98 -28.39
CA ALA A 122 0.34 -1.98 -28.90
C ALA A 122 1.67 -1.76 -28.17
N ILE A 123 2.28 -2.80 -27.59
CA ILE A 123 3.57 -2.69 -26.91
C ILE A 123 4.57 -2.03 -27.86
N SER A 124 4.76 -0.73 -27.66
CA SER A 124 5.80 0.02 -28.34
C SER A 124 7.07 -0.34 -27.60
N THR A 125 7.76 -1.38 -28.08
CA THR A 125 9.13 -1.59 -27.66
C THR A 125 9.89 -0.38 -28.17
N PHE A 126 10.16 0.61 -27.32
CA PHE A 126 11.20 1.59 -27.60
C PHE A 126 12.44 0.77 -27.97
N PRO A 127 12.99 0.94 -29.19
CA PRO A 127 13.82 -0.09 -29.77
C PRO A 127 15.16 -0.22 -29.05
N ASN A 128 15.23 -1.14 -28.08
CA ASN A 128 16.50 -1.76 -27.69
C ASN A 128 16.82 -2.86 -28.71
N GLY A 129 17.30 -2.44 -29.88
CA GLY A 129 17.94 -3.31 -30.88
C GLY A 129 17.05 -4.31 -31.65
N GLY A 130 15.73 -4.29 -31.49
CA GLY A 130 14.78 -5.11 -32.28
C GLY A 130 14.38 -4.48 -33.62
N GLN A 131 13.83 -5.29 -34.54
CA GLN A 131 13.25 -4.79 -35.80
C GLN A 131 12.20 -3.71 -35.52
N VAL A 132 12.35 -2.57 -36.17
CA VAL A 132 11.48 -1.40 -36.04
C VAL A 132 10.09 -1.74 -36.59
N PRO A 133 9.00 -1.67 -35.80
CA PRO A 133 7.65 -1.90 -36.33
C PRO A 133 7.33 -0.87 -37.42
N ALA A 134 6.83 -1.31 -38.58
CA ALA A 134 6.55 -0.41 -39.71
C ALA A 134 5.54 0.70 -39.35
N ARG A 135 4.62 0.44 -38.42
CA ARG A 135 3.60 1.38 -37.93
C ARG A 135 3.73 1.60 -36.42
N VAL A 136 3.36 2.80 -35.98
CA VAL A 136 3.33 3.18 -34.57
C VAL A 136 1.92 3.64 -34.24
N TYR A 137 1.41 3.18 -33.11
CA TYR A 137 0.05 3.46 -32.65
C TYR A 137 0.10 4.38 -31.44
N GLY A 138 -0.86 5.30 -31.36
CA GLY A 138 -1.07 6.09 -30.16
C GLY A 138 -1.81 5.27 -29.09
N PRO A 139 -1.79 5.73 -27.82
CA PRO A 139 -2.65 5.15 -26.79
C PRO A 139 -4.10 5.39 -27.20
N THR A 140 -4.81 4.31 -27.49
CA THR A 140 -6.12 4.37 -28.14
C THR A 140 -7.21 4.01 -27.15
N PHE A 141 -8.14 4.92 -26.94
CA PHE A 141 -9.29 4.79 -26.07
C PHE A 141 -10.49 4.22 -26.82
N TYR A 142 -11.30 3.41 -26.11
CA TYR A 142 -12.56 2.94 -26.66
C TYR A 142 -13.50 4.14 -26.99
N PRO A 143 -14.13 4.17 -28.18
CA PRO A 143 -14.10 3.13 -29.21
C PRO A 143 -12.83 3.09 -30.06
N SER A 144 -12.27 4.22 -30.51
CA SER A 144 -11.00 4.28 -31.28
C SER A 144 -10.50 5.73 -31.36
N THR A 145 -10.30 6.39 -30.22
CA THR A 145 -9.87 7.80 -30.14
C THR A 145 -8.55 7.95 -29.41
N LEU A 146 -7.75 8.95 -29.77
CA LEU A 146 -6.51 9.32 -29.04
C LEU A 146 -6.78 10.31 -27.90
N ASP A 147 -7.95 10.95 -27.91
CA ASP A 147 -8.36 11.92 -26.91
C ASP A 147 -9.30 11.25 -25.91
N VAL A 148 -8.88 11.21 -24.64
CA VAL A 148 -9.64 10.64 -23.53
C VAL A 148 -10.98 11.35 -23.30
N SER A 149 -11.11 12.62 -23.66
CA SER A 149 -12.36 13.37 -23.51
C SER A 149 -13.46 12.88 -24.46
N HIS A 150 -13.07 12.20 -25.54
CA HIS A 150 -13.98 11.55 -26.48
C HIS A 150 -14.15 10.05 -26.22
N ALA A 151 -13.56 9.52 -25.14
CA ALA A 151 -13.70 8.11 -24.81
C ALA A 151 -15.13 7.79 -24.34
N VAL A 152 -15.64 6.63 -24.75
CA VAL A 152 -16.96 6.15 -24.34
C VAL A 152 -16.81 5.29 -23.07
N LEU A 153 -17.71 5.52 -22.12
CA LEU A 153 -17.74 4.75 -20.87
C LEU A 153 -18.19 3.30 -21.13
N VAL A 154 -17.44 2.37 -20.56
CA VAL A 154 -17.70 0.93 -20.58
C VAL A 154 -18.21 0.53 -19.20
N ASN A 155 -19.40 -0.05 -19.15
CA ASN A 155 -19.93 -0.59 -17.91
C ASN A 155 -19.37 -2.01 -17.67
N ALA A 156 -18.65 -2.21 -16.56
CA ALA A 156 -18.15 -3.52 -16.19
C ALA A 156 -19.27 -4.34 -15.54
N LEU A 157 -19.55 -5.53 -16.10
CA LEU A 157 -20.62 -6.42 -15.67
C LEU A 157 -20.11 -7.84 -15.39
N ASP A 158 -20.83 -8.59 -14.54
CA ASP A 158 -20.49 -9.99 -14.21
C ASP A 158 -20.70 -10.95 -15.40
N HIS A 159 -21.57 -10.57 -16.34
CA HIS A 159 -21.84 -11.26 -17.60
C HIS A 159 -21.95 -10.25 -18.74
N PRO A 160 -20.82 -9.81 -19.34
CA PRO A 160 -20.86 -8.81 -20.41
C PRO A 160 -21.56 -9.38 -21.65
N ALA A 161 -22.61 -8.70 -22.12
CA ALA A 161 -23.38 -9.09 -23.30
C ALA A 161 -22.72 -8.65 -24.63
N THR A 162 -21.69 -7.80 -24.56
CA THR A 162 -21.05 -7.19 -25.73
C THR A 162 -19.54 -7.22 -25.58
N THR A 163 -18.86 -7.71 -26.61
CA THR A 163 -17.41 -7.67 -26.74
C THR A 163 -17.00 -6.30 -27.28
N LEU A 164 -16.11 -5.59 -26.59
CA LEU A 164 -15.57 -4.33 -27.09
C LEU A 164 -14.67 -4.60 -28.30
N GLN A 165 -14.67 -3.71 -29.27
CA GLN A 165 -13.65 -3.66 -30.30
C GLN A 165 -12.94 -2.32 -30.20
N ILE A 166 -11.61 -2.35 -30.13
CA ILE A 166 -10.75 -1.17 -30.17
C ILE A 166 -9.85 -1.30 -31.38
N GLU A 167 -10.04 -0.44 -32.38
CA GLU A 167 -9.12 -0.30 -33.50
C GLU A 167 -8.02 0.68 -33.11
N LEU A 168 -6.76 0.24 -33.13
CA LEU A 168 -5.63 1.10 -32.77
C LEU A 168 -5.47 2.22 -33.79
N VAL A 169 -5.33 3.46 -33.30
CA VAL A 169 -5.18 4.63 -34.17
C VAL A 169 -3.70 4.80 -34.55
N PRO A 170 -3.34 4.69 -35.85
CA PRO A 170 -1.98 4.90 -36.29
C PRO A 170 -1.60 6.37 -36.14
N VAL A 171 -0.37 6.62 -35.72
CA VAL A 171 0.18 7.96 -35.54
C VAL A 171 1.51 8.09 -36.24
N LYS A 172 1.82 9.30 -36.68
CA LYS A 172 3.13 9.63 -37.25
C LYS A 172 4.10 9.92 -36.10
N PRO A 173 5.08 9.04 -35.82
CA PRO A 173 6.05 9.31 -34.78
C PRO A 173 7.02 10.41 -35.24
N VAL A 174 7.53 11.19 -34.29
CA VAL A 174 8.53 12.23 -34.52
C VAL A 174 9.80 11.94 -33.74
N ARG A 175 10.88 12.63 -34.10
CA ARG A 175 12.16 12.55 -33.39
C ARG A 175 12.18 13.57 -32.25
N VAL A 176 12.70 13.17 -31.10
CA VAL A 176 13.03 14.09 -30.01
C VAL A 176 14.54 14.05 -29.81
N THR A 177 15.22 15.15 -30.10
CA THR A 177 16.65 15.32 -29.83
C THR A 177 16.86 16.30 -28.69
N GLY A 178 18.06 16.32 -28.14
CA GLY A 178 18.47 17.43 -27.32
C GLY A 178 19.91 17.35 -26.86
N THR A 179 20.34 18.44 -26.23
CA THR A 179 21.63 18.57 -25.57
C THR A 179 21.43 18.68 -24.06
N VAL A 180 22.22 17.94 -23.30
CA VAL A 180 22.18 17.86 -21.84
C VAL A 180 23.49 18.39 -21.29
N ILE A 181 23.40 19.48 -20.54
CA ILE A 181 24.53 20.14 -19.90
C ILE A 181 24.43 19.95 -18.38
N SER A 182 25.54 19.64 -17.72
CA SER A 182 25.62 19.61 -16.26
C SER A 182 25.84 21.02 -15.73
N ALA A 183 25.08 21.42 -14.71
CA ALA A 183 25.30 22.70 -14.03
C ALA A 183 26.66 22.76 -13.31
N SER A 184 27.18 21.62 -12.84
CA SER A 184 28.52 21.51 -12.25
C SER A 184 29.64 21.32 -13.29
N GLY A 185 29.30 21.25 -14.58
CA GLY A 185 30.26 21.07 -15.68
C GLY A 185 30.76 19.64 -15.85
N GLN A 186 30.16 18.66 -15.16
CA GLN A 186 30.50 17.25 -15.32
C GLN A 186 30.00 16.68 -16.65
N SER A 187 30.62 15.58 -17.09
CA SER A 187 30.14 14.86 -18.27
C SER A 187 28.78 14.24 -17.98
N THR A 188 27.85 14.45 -18.90
CA THR A 188 26.50 13.87 -18.91
C THR A 188 26.43 12.60 -19.76
N GLU A 189 27.55 12.18 -20.37
CA GLU A 189 27.62 10.96 -21.17
C GLU A 189 27.27 9.73 -20.34
N GLY A 190 26.42 8.86 -20.89
CA GLY A 190 25.92 7.67 -20.23
C GLY A 190 24.69 7.89 -19.35
N PHE A 191 24.17 9.12 -19.21
CA PHE A 191 22.92 9.35 -18.48
C PHE A 191 21.75 8.63 -19.18
N ASP A 192 20.88 8.01 -18.39
CA ASP A 192 19.64 7.40 -18.86
C ASP A 192 18.64 8.49 -19.23
N VAL A 193 18.01 8.35 -20.40
CA VAL A 193 16.86 9.17 -20.81
C VAL A 193 15.62 8.30 -20.71
N ARG A 194 14.64 8.73 -19.92
CA ARG A 194 13.39 8.01 -19.63
C ARG A 194 12.19 8.88 -19.96
N LEU A 195 11.16 8.26 -20.53
CA LEU A 195 9.96 8.94 -20.98
C LEU A 195 8.71 8.26 -20.41
N PHE A 196 7.87 9.04 -19.73
CA PHE A 196 6.65 8.60 -19.05
C PHE A 196 5.44 9.26 -19.69
N ARG A 197 4.37 8.52 -19.96
CA ARG A 197 3.12 9.13 -20.46
C ARG A 197 2.26 9.69 -19.33
N SER A 198 1.45 10.70 -19.66
CA SER A 198 0.44 11.31 -18.77
C SER A 198 -0.65 10.36 -18.30
N PHE A 199 -0.84 9.25 -19.01
CA PHE A 199 -1.99 8.39 -18.86
C PHE A 199 -1.58 6.94 -18.62
N GLY A 200 -2.09 6.36 -17.53
CA GLY A 200 -1.88 4.96 -17.18
C GLY A 200 -0.46 4.61 -16.73
N GLY A 201 -0.25 3.30 -16.58
CA GLY A 201 1.08 2.69 -16.43
C GLY A 201 1.77 2.45 -17.78
N PHE A 202 1.30 3.11 -18.84
CA PHE A 202 1.82 3.01 -20.20
C PHE A 202 3.12 3.82 -20.35
N GLY A 203 4.09 3.27 -21.08
CA GLY A 203 5.48 3.73 -21.04
C GLY A 203 6.14 3.27 -19.74
N SER A 204 6.87 2.16 -19.83
CA SER A 204 7.70 1.70 -18.72
C SER A 204 8.68 2.81 -18.35
N GLY A 205 9.02 2.96 -17.07
CA GLY A 205 10.20 3.74 -16.65
C GLY A 205 11.53 3.15 -17.13
N ALA A 206 11.52 2.45 -18.28
CA ALA A 206 12.69 1.94 -18.93
C ALA A 206 13.42 3.07 -19.64
N THR A 207 14.75 2.95 -19.66
CA THR A 207 15.62 3.80 -20.46
C THR A 207 15.26 3.66 -21.94
N VAL A 208 14.85 4.75 -22.58
CA VAL A 208 14.46 4.81 -23.99
C VAL A 208 15.60 5.33 -24.89
N ALA A 209 16.57 6.02 -24.28
CA ALA A 209 17.81 6.45 -24.92
C ALA A 209 18.88 6.68 -23.84
N ALA A 210 20.13 6.85 -24.27
CA ALA A 210 21.22 7.29 -23.41
C ALA A 210 21.85 8.56 -23.99
N VAL A 211 22.32 9.44 -23.11
CA VAL A 211 23.10 10.62 -23.50
C VAL A 211 24.46 10.17 -24.00
N ARG A 212 24.84 10.61 -25.21
CA ARG A 212 26.11 10.29 -25.87
C ARG A 212 27.15 11.38 -25.61
N ALA A 213 28.35 11.19 -26.17
CA ALA A 213 29.39 12.20 -26.21
C ALA A 213 28.85 13.60 -26.59
N LYS A 214 29.40 14.63 -25.96
CA LYS A 214 28.95 16.04 -26.07
C LYS A 214 27.55 16.31 -25.50
N GLY A 215 26.98 15.40 -24.71
CA GLY A 215 25.70 15.59 -24.04
C GLY A 215 24.49 15.40 -24.96
N ILE A 216 24.64 14.76 -26.12
CA ILE A 216 23.57 14.67 -27.12
C ILE A 216 22.73 13.42 -26.89
N PHE A 217 21.40 13.53 -26.95
CA PHE A 217 20.51 12.37 -27.01
C PHE A 217 19.54 12.45 -28.19
N GLU A 218 19.04 11.29 -28.60
CA GLU A 218 18.02 11.16 -29.63
C GLU A 218 17.06 10.03 -29.27
N ILE A 219 15.76 10.31 -29.36
CA ILE A 219 14.66 9.35 -29.29
C ILE A 219 13.97 9.37 -30.67
N PRO A 220 14.15 8.36 -31.52
CA PRO A 220 13.84 8.48 -32.95
C PRO A 220 12.35 8.37 -33.30
N ARG A 221 11.53 7.72 -32.46
CA ARG A 221 10.13 7.40 -32.79
C ARG A 221 9.20 7.65 -31.61
N VAL A 222 9.01 8.91 -31.25
CA VAL A 222 8.09 9.30 -30.18
C VAL A 222 6.72 9.65 -30.78
N PRO A 223 5.64 8.96 -30.40
CA PRO A 223 4.28 9.34 -30.77
C PRO A 223 3.91 10.72 -30.24
N PRO A 224 3.05 11.48 -30.94
CA PRO A 224 2.48 12.70 -30.38
C PRO A 224 1.78 12.44 -29.05
N GLY A 225 1.91 13.37 -28.11
CA GLY A 225 1.37 13.29 -26.77
C GLY A 225 2.22 14.03 -25.75
N THR A 226 1.71 14.08 -24.53
CA THR A 226 2.37 14.76 -23.40
C THR A 226 3.12 13.74 -22.54
N TYR A 227 4.40 14.02 -22.28
CA TYR A 227 5.30 13.10 -21.60
C TYR A 227 6.08 13.78 -20.47
N GLY A 228 6.26 13.06 -19.37
CA GLY A 228 7.32 13.34 -18.41
C GLY A 228 8.65 12.81 -18.95
N LEU A 229 9.66 13.67 -18.97
CA LEU A 229 11.03 13.36 -19.37
C LEU A 229 11.92 13.41 -18.14
N ILE A 230 12.57 12.29 -17.82
CA ILE A 230 13.59 12.22 -16.78
C ILE A 230 14.93 11.90 -17.43
N ILE A 231 15.95 12.70 -17.14
CA ILE A 231 17.34 12.41 -17.49
C ILE A 231 18.15 12.34 -16.21
N GLU A 232 18.81 11.22 -15.97
CA GLU A 232 19.52 10.94 -14.72
C GLU A 232 20.74 10.05 -14.94
N PRO A 233 21.72 10.00 -14.02
CA PRO A 233 22.86 9.13 -14.15
C PRO A 233 22.43 7.66 -14.16
N HIS A 234 23.05 6.85 -15.01
CA HIS A 234 22.74 5.44 -15.13
C HIS A 234 22.88 4.71 -13.78
N GLY A 235 21.87 3.94 -13.42
CA GLY A 235 21.85 3.17 -12.15
C GLY A 235 21.76 4.01 -10.87
N SER A 236 21.56 5.33 -10.99
CA SER A 236 21.39 6.20 -9.81
C SER A 236 20.10 5.90 -9.05
N ARG A 237 20.08 6.24 -7.76
CA ARG A 237 18.90 6.11 -6.90
C ARG A 237 18.37 7.50 -6.51
N PRO A 238 17.04 7.68 -6.40
CA PRO A 238 16.48 8.88 -5.79
C PRO A 238 17.04 9.07 -4.38
N GLY A 239 17.42 10.30 -4.03
CA GLY A 239 18.10 10.58 -2.76
C GLY A 239 19.62 10.42 -2.76
N GLN A 240 20.24 9.96 -3.84
CA GLN A 240 21.70 9.80 -3.90
C GLN A 240 22.38 11.17 -3.89
N GLU A 241 23.40 11.31 -3.03
CA GLU A 241 24.18 12.55 -2.92
C GLU A 241 24.95 12.83 -4.21
N GLY A 242 24.96 14.10 -4.63
CA GLY A 242 25.62 14.53 -5.87
C GLY A 242 24.90 14.11 -7.16
N ARG A 243 23.71 13.50 -7.08
CA ARG A 243 22.90 13.14 -8.26
C ARG A 243 22.36 14.40 -8.94
N GLU A 244 22.81 14.67 -10.16
CA GLU A 244 22.20 15.67 -11.02
C GLU A 244 21.19 15.05 -11.96
N PHE A 245 20.02 15.68 -12.10
CA PHE A 245 18.97 15.18 -12.98
C PHE A 245 18.11 16.31 -13.53
N VAL A 246 17.27 15.97 -14.49
CA VAL A 246 16.13 16.80 -14.90
C VAL A 246 14.87 15.94 -14.84
N ASP A 247 13.78 16.54 -14.39
CA ASP A 247 12.45 15.95 -14.37
C ASP A 247 11.48 17.03 -14.86
N THR A 248 11.04 16.92 -16.12
CA THR A 248 10.28 17.97 -16.80
C THR A 248 9.20 17.40 -17.70
N MET A 249 8.27 18.26 -18.09
CA MET A 249 7.24 17.92 -19.06
C MET A 249 7.62 18.36 -20.47
N ILE A 250 7.33 17.50 -21.45
CA ILE A 250 7.43 17.81 -22.87
C ILE A 250 6.11 17.49 -23.58
N ASP A 251 5.75 18.33 -24.54
CA ASP A 251 4.58 18.14 -25.39
C ASP A 251 5.03 17.83 -26.81
N VAL A 252 4.86 16.58 -27.23
CA VAL A 252 5.28 16.09 -28.55
C VAL A 252 4.11 16.25 -29.51
N LYS A 253 4.29 17.09 -30.52
CA LYS A 253 3.29 17.34 -31.56
C LYS A 253 3.63 16.58 -32.84
N ASP A 254 3.29 17.15 -33.98
CA ASP A 254 3.48 16.60 -35.33
C ASP A 254 4.85 16.93 -35.96
N HIS A 255 5.75 17.57 -35.21
CA HIS A 255 7.10 17.93 -35.63
C HIS A 255 8.15 17.46 -34.62
N SER A 256 9.39 17.29 -35.10
CA SER A 256 10.51 16.90 -34.25
C SER A 256 10.86 18.01 -33.26
N LEU A 257 11.23 17.62 -32.05
CA LEU A 257 11.66 18.55 -30.99
C LEU A 257 13.18 18.51 -30.84
N ASP A 258 13.78 19.67 -30.58
CA ASP A 258 15.17 19.78 -30.17
C ASP A 258 15.25 20.54 -28.83
N LEU A 259 15.70 19.84 -27.79
CA LEU A 259 15.65 20.31 -26.40
C LEU A 259 17.03 20.75 -25.92
N SER A 260 17.08 21.83 -25.15
CA SER A 260 18.28 22.22 -24.40
C SER A 260 17.98 22.09 -22.91
N LEU A 261 18.60 21.10 -22.26
CA LEU A 261 18.30 20.72 -20.89
C LEU A 261 19.55 20.85 -20.02
N THR A 262 19.36 21.35 -18.80
CA THR A 262 20.44 21.42 -17.81
C THR A 262 20.08 20.52 -16.64
N VAL A 263 20.91 19.51 -16.36
CA VAL A 263 20.76 18.67 -15.17
C VAL A 263 21.33 19.38 -13.96
N ARG A 264 20.64 19.22 -12.82
CA ARG A 264 20.94 19.93 -11.57
C ARG A 264 20.78 18.99 -10.36
N PRO A 265 21.46 19.24 -9.23
CA PRO A 265 21.41 18.38 -8.05
C PRO A 265 20.03 18.33 -7.36
N GLY A 266 19.10 19.22 -7.73
CA GLY A 266 17.79 19.36 -7.07
C GLY A 266 17.90 20.03 -5.71
N ALA A 267 16.84 19.96 -4.91
CA ALA A 267 16.79 20.48 -3.56
C ALA A 267 17.53 19.55 -2.59
N SER A 268 18.20 20.18 -1.61
CA SER A 268 18.79 19.55 -0.43
C SER A 268 18.00 19.98 0.79
N LEU A 269 17.64 19.03 1.65
CA LEU A 269 17.02 19.29 2.93
C LEU A 269 18.04 19.01 4.02
N THR A 270 18.33 20.01 4.84
CA THR A 270 18.90 19.81 6.16
C THR A 270 17.77 19.96 7.16
N GLY A 271 17.53 18.93 7.98
CA GLY A 271 16.38 18.97 8.84
C GLY A 271 16.58 18.41 10.23
N HIS A 272 15.67 18.80 11.10
CA HIS A 272 15.59 18.38 12.49
C HIS A 272 14.20 17.81 12.77
N VAL A 273 14.16 16.71 13.52
CA VAL A 273 12.91 16.16 14.04
C VAL A 273 12.69 16.67 15.45
N VAL A 274 11.49 17.17 15.75
CA VAL A 274 11.13 17.69 17.07
C VAL A 274 9.90 16.96 17.58
N ALA A 275 10.01 16.35 18.76
CA ALA A 275 8.87 15.78 19.44
C ALA A 275 7.94 16.89 19.95
N GLU A 276 6.64 16.79 19.71
CA GLU A 276 5.69 17.74 20.26
C GLU A 276 5.60 17.64 21.79
N PRO A 277 5.28 18.75 22.50
CA PRO A 277 5.27 18.78 23.98
C PRO A 277 4.33 17.77 24.64
N SER A 278 3.30 17.31 23.92
CA SER A 278 2.35 16.29 24.35
C SER A 278 2.83 14.84 24.11
N GLY A 279 4.01 14.64 23.50
CA GLY A 279 4.46 13.36 22.98
C GLY A 279 5.57 12.66 23.79
N THR A 280 5.51 11.32 23.85
CA THR A 280 6.48 10.41 24.49
C THR A 280 7.66 10.00 23.58
N VAL A 281 7.92 10.72 22.48
CA VAL A 281 9.04 10.37 21.58
C VAL A 281 10.35 10.77 22.25
N THR A 282 10.97 9.83 22.95
CA THR A 282 12.16 10.06 23.80
C THR A 282 13.49 9.80 23.10
N THR A 283 13.46 9.28 21.87
CA THR A 283 14.69 8.95 21.13
C THR A 283 14.47 9.05 19.62
N PRO A 284 15.46 9.58 18.86
CA PRO A 284 15.43 9.59 17.41
C PRO A 284 15.87 8.25 16.81
N ILE A 285 16.41 7.33 17.62
CA ILE A 285 16.95 6.04 17.15
C ILE A 285 15.81 5.20 16.60
N GLY A 286 15.92 4.88 15.30
CA GLY A 286 14.92 4.12 14.56
C GLY A 286 13.88 4.96 13.83
N LEU A 287 13.92 6.29 14.00
CA LEU A 287 13.08 7.20 13.22
C LEU A 287 13.64 7.37 11.81
N ARG A 288 12.73 7.47 10.86
CA ARG A 288 13.03 7.76 9.45
C ARG A 288 12.04 8.79 8.93
N VAL A 289 12.58 9.83 8.32
CA VAL A 289 11.80 10.80 7.54
C VAL A 289 11.76 10.29 6.10
N THR A 290 10.57 10.14 5.57
CA THR A 290 10.31 9.71 4.20
C THR A 290 9.51 10.80 3.51
N VAL A 291 9.94 11.20 2.31
CA VAL A 291 9.18 12.10 1.47
C VAL A 291 8.66 11.34 0.27
N ASN A 292 7.36 11.46 0.04
CA ASN A 292 6.72 10.96 -1.16
C ASN A 292 6.45 12.14 -2.07
N LYS A 293 6.72 12.02 -3.36
CA LYS A 293 6.36 13.07 -4.31
C LYS A 293 4.85 13.26 -4.23
N ALA A 294 4.42 14.46 -3.85
CA ALA A 294 3.01 14.82 -3.79
C ALA A 294 2.41 14.56 -5.17
N GLN A 295 1.13 14.18 -5.20
CA GLN A 295 0.44 13.61 -6.35
C GLN A 295 0.31 14.61 -7.53
N GLU A 296 1.44 14.98 -8.14
CA GLU A 296 1.58 15.75 -9.36
C GLU A 296 1.58 14.79 -10.55
N GLN A 297 1.11 15.29 -11.68
CA GLN A 297 0.64 14.57 -12.87
C GLN A 297 1.52 13.48 -13.47
N PHE A 298 2.75 13.26 -13.00
CA PHE A 298 3.74 12.43 -13.68
C PHE A 298 4.68 11.66 -12.74
N ALA A 299 4.48 11.73 -11.42
CA ALA A 299 5.42 11.19 -10.45
C ALA A 299 5.45 9.64 -10.43
N ALA A 300 6.47 9.04 -11.05
CA ALA A 300 6.96 7.70 -10.74
C ALA A 300 8.12 7.77 -9.72
N GLY A 301 8.13 8.78 -8.85
CA GLY A 301 9.20 8.98 -7.88
C GLY A 301 9.16 7.90 -6.82
N LEU A 302 10.23 7.12 -6.70
CA LEU A 302 10.44 6.29 -5.51
C LEU A 302 10.48 7.22 -4.28
N PRO A 303 9.97 6.77 -3.13
CA PRO A 303 10.11 7.52 -1.89
C PRO A 303 11.59 7.79 -1.60
N ILE A 304 11.92 9.02 -1.24
CA ILE A 304 13.26 9.36 -0.73
C ILE A 304 13.16 9.31 0.79
N ALA A 305 14.10 8.66 1.46
CA ALA A 305 14.05 8.54 2.91
C ALA A 305 15.43 8.73 3.53
N ALA A 306 15.46 9.36 4.71
CA ALA A 306 16.65 9.55 5.53
C ALA A 306 16.41 9.04 6.95
N ALA A 307 17.40 8.32 7.48
CA ALA A 307 17.43 7.97 8.89
C ALA A 307 17.69 9.23 9.72
N VAL A 308 17.00 9.32 10.87
CA VAL A 308 17.24 10.38 11.84
C VAL A 308 18.41 9.97 12.74
N LYS A 309 19.41 10.84 12.85
CA LYS A 309 20.60 10.62 13.68
C LYS A 309 20.29 10.81 15.17
N THR A 310 21.23 10.42 16.02
CA THR A 310 21.12 10.56 17.49
C THR A 310 20.97 12.00 17.98
N ASP A 311 21.38 12.98 17.18
CA ASP A 311 21.22 14.42 17.42
C ASP A 311 19.91 14.99 16.84
N TRP A 312 18.95 14.12 16.46
CA TRP A 312 17.68 14.46 15.83
C TRP A 312 17.77 15.09 14.44
N SER A 313 18.96 15.12 13.84
CA SER A 313 19.15 15.64 12.48
C SER A 313 18.91 14.57 11.42
N PHE A 314 18.52 15.00 10.23
CA PHE A 314 18.48 14.19 9.01
C PHE A 314 18.90 15.03 7.81
N ARG A 315 19.33 14.37 6.73
CA ARG A 315 19.68 15.05 5.48
C ARG A 315 19.16 14.26 4.29
N MET A 316 18.62 14.97 3.32
CA MET A 316 18.08 14.41 2.07
C MET A 316 18.52 15.29 0.90
N THR A 317 18.78 14.71 -0.26
CA THR A 317 19.20 15.45 -1.45
C THR A 317 18.48 14.93 -2.69
N GLY A 318 18.51 15.67 -3.80
CA GLY A 318 17.94 15.19 -5.06
C GLY A 318 16.42 15.24 -5.10
N LEU A 319 15.80 16.21 -4.44
CA LEU A 319 14.36 16.43 -4.49
C LEU A 319 13.99 17.43 -5.59
N SER A 320 12.88 17.22 -6.29
CA SER A 320 12.36 18.18 -7.27
C SER A 320 10.83 18.11 -7.35
N GLY A 321 10.17 19.26 -7.26
CA GLY A 321 8.71 19.37 -7.25
C GLY A 321 8.12 19.32 -5.84
N SER A 322 6.87 18.89 -5.73
CA SER A 322 6.17 18.87 -4.44
C SER A 322 6.30 17.54 -3.71
N TYR A 323 6.43 17.59 -2.37
CA TYR A 323 6.56 16.40 -1.53
C TYR A 323 5.68 16.45 -0.28
N GLU A 324 5.12 15.29 0.09
CA GLU A 324 4.48 15.04 1.38
C GLU A 324 5.47 14.33 2.31
N PHE A 325 5.50 14.74 3.58
CA PHE A 325 6.44 14.22 4.57
C PHE A 325 5.77 13.21 5.49
N PHE A 326 6.44 12.09 5.66
CA PHE A 326 6.03 11.01 6.53
C PHE A 326 7.16 10.71 7.51
N VAL A 327 6.79 10.38 8.74
CA VAL A 327 7.71 9.81 9.71
C VAL A 327 7.28 8.40 10.01
N SER A 328 8.27 7.52 10.07
CA SER A 328 8.10 6.13 10.48
C SER A 328 9.09 5.80 11.59
N SER A 329 8.73 4.85 12.43
CA SER A 329 9.56 4.31 13.51
C SER A 329 9.76 2.82 13.27
N ASP A 330 10.98 2.33 13.42
CA ASP A 330 11.27 0.90 13.47
C ASP A 330 10.96 0.26 14.81
N ARG A 331 10.69 1.09 15.83
CA ARG A 331 10.24 0.63 17.13
C ARG A 331 8.75 0.32 17.04
N PRO A 332 8.32 -0.86 17.50
CA PRO A 332 6.93 -1.28 17.39
C PRO A 332 5.96 -0.46 18.29
N SER A 333 6.47 0.40 19.19
CA SER A 333 5.68 1.41 19.90
C SER A 333 6.58 2.52 20.49
N PRO A 334 6.14 3.79 20.56
CA PRO A 334 4.93 4.31 19.91
C PRO A 334 5.12 4.36 18.39
N ILE A 335 4.06 4.07 17.63
CA ILE A 335 4.01 4.45 16.21
C ILE A 335 4.07 5.98 16.20
N VAL A 336 4.95 6.56 15.41
CA VAL A 336 5.14 8.02 15.33
C VAL A 336 4.57 8.51 14.01
N VAL A 337 3.92 9.68 14.02
CA VAL A 337 3.45 10.37 12.81
C VAL A 337 4.00 11.78 12.77
N ALA A 338 4.20 12.29 11.55
CA ALA A 338 4.45 13.71 11.33
C ALA A 338 3.13 14.48 11.50
N THR A 339 3.14 15.52 12.33
CA THR A 339 1.96 16.38 12.57
C THR A 339 2.00 17.61 11.66
N ARG A 340 3.14 18.31 11.67
CA ARG A 340 3.41 19.48 10.82
C ARG A 340 4.87 19.50 10.39
N VAL A 341 5.12 20.22 9.32
CA VAL A 341 6.46 20.45 8.78
C VAL A 341 6.66 21.94 8.61
N VAL A 342 7.80 22.45 9.08
CA VAL A 342 8.23 23.81 8.78
C VAL A 342 9.33 23.73 7.75
N VAL A 343 9.18 24.42 6.62
CA VAL A 343 10.20 24.55 5.58
C VAL A 343 10.53 26.02 5.43
N ASP A 344 11.80 26.39 5.61
CA ASP A 344 12.32 27.77 5.58
C ASP A 344 11.48 28.76 6.40
N GLY A 345 11.10 28.34 7.61
CA GLY A 345 10.29 29.14 8.54
C GLY A 345 8.78 29.15 8.26
N THR A 346 8.31 28.57 7.15
CA THR A 346 6.88 28.48 6.83
C THR A 346 6.29 27.13 7.27
N SER A 347 5.18 27.15 8.02
CA SER A 347 4.56 25.94 8.56
C SER A 347 3.48 25.36 7.65
N TYR A 348 3.51 24.05 7.44
CA TYR A 348 2.58 23.28 6.63
C TYR A 348 2.07 22.05 7.40
N PRO A 349 0.84 21.59 7.16
CA PRO A 349 0.41 20.25 7.57
C PRO A 349 1.27 19.17 6.90
N ALA A 350 1.63 18.10 7.61
CA ALA A 350 2.48 17.04 7.05
C ALA A 350 1.85 16.30 5.86
N THR A 351 0.51 16.29 5.77
CA THR A 351 -0.28 15.67 4.70
C THR A 351 -0.39 16.50 3.43
N ARG A 352 0.21 17.71 3.40
CA ARG A 352 0.15 18.59 2.23
C ARG A 352 1.41 18.42 1.40
N GLY A 353 1.26 18.41 0.07
CA GLY A 353 2.39 18.55 -0.84
C GLY A 353 3.05 19.92 -0.70
N ILE A 354 4.33 19.94 -0.36
CA ILE A 354 5.16 21.14 -0.21
C ILE A 354 6.10 21.21 -1.41
N ALA A 355 5.97 22.25 -2.22
CA ALA A 355 6.86 22.52 -3.34
C ALA A 355 8.25 22.90 -2.81
N LEU A 356 9.28 22.17 -3.26
CA LEU A 356 10.66 22.45 -2.91
C LEU A 356 11.36 23.05 -4.12
N ALA A 357 11.92 24.26 -3.93
CA ALA A 357 12.73 24.90 -4.95
C ALA A 357 14.11 24.24 -5.03
N GLU A 358 14.91 24.62 -6.02
CA GLU A 358 16.31 24.22 -6.03
C GLU A 358 17.08 24.97 -4.94
N GLY A 359 18.01 24.27 -4.27
CA GLY A 359 18.87 24.83 -3.24
C GLY A 359 18.80 24.08 -1.91
N GLU A 360 19.40 24.67 -0.89
CA GLU A 360 19.36 24.15 0.49
C GLU A 360 18.14 24.71 1.21
N HIS A 361 17.39 23.82 1.87
CA HIS A 361 16.24 24.16 2.68
C HIS A 361 16.43 23.67 4.11
N ASP A 362 16.00 24.49 5.08
CA ASP A 362 15.92 24.11 6.48
C ASP A 362 14.52 23.54 6.77
N VAL A 363 14.49 22.32 7.32
CA VAL A 363 13.24 21.59 7.55
C VAL A 363 13.12 21.13 8.99
N VAL A 364 12.06 21.56 9.67
CA VAL A 364 11.70 21.03 11.00
C VAL A 364 10.47 20.15 10.88
N VAL A 365 10.62 18.87 11.16
CA VAL A 365 9.50 17.91 11.16
C VAL A 365 9.04 17.68 12.58
N PHE A 366 7.81 18.07 12.88
CA PHE A 366 7.21 17.84 14.19
C PHE A 366 6.55 16.48 14.24
N VAL A 367 6.80 15.75 15.31
CA VAL A 367 6.34 14.38 15.47
C VAL A 367 5.60 14.19 16.79
N ALA A 368 4.56 13.37 16.73
CA ALA A 368 3.84 12.91 17.90
C ALA A 368 3.65 11.39 17.82
N PRO A 369 3.47 10.71 18.97
CA PRO A 369 2.87 9.39 18.96
C PRO A 369 1.59 9.45 18.12
N ARG A 370 1.44 8.52 17.17
CA ARG A 370 0.19 8.28 16.47
C ARG A 370 -0.84 8.05 17.55
N GLU A 371 -1.74 9.01 17.73
CA GLU A 371 -2.91 8.78 18.56
C GLU A 371 -3.54 7.46 18.09
N ALA A 372 -3.80 6.56 19.04
CA ALA A 372 -4.63 5.41 18.74
C ALA A 372 -5.88 5.95 18.04
N PRO A 373 -6.33 5.33 16.92
CA PRO A 373 -7.52 5.80 16.24
C PRO A 373 -8.60 6.03 17.30
N LYS A 374 -9.17 7.25 17.35
CA LYS A 374 -10.20 7.59 18.35
C LYS A 374 -11.18 6.42 18.37
N PRO A 375 -11.48 5.85 19.55
CA PRO A 375 -12.33 4.68 19.61
C PRO A 375 -13.61 4.99 18.86
N THR A 376 -13.82 4.30 17.74
CA THR A 376 -15.03 4.43 16.92
C THR A 376 -16.25 3.85 17.62
N VAL A 377 -16.04 3.29 18.81
CA VAL A 377 -17.03 2.63 19.64
C VAL A 377 -17.50 3.61 20.71
N ASP A 378 -18.78 3.91 20.69
CA ASP A 378 -19.43 4.65 21.77
C ASP A 378 -19.42 3.79 23.05
N THR A 379 -18.48 4.09 23.94
CA THR A 379 -18.32 3.36 25.20
C THR A 379 -19.45 3.63 26.21
N THR A 380 -20.40 4.53 25.92
CA THR A 380 -21.58 4.75 26.75
C THR A 380 -22.66 3.69 26.55
N GLN A 381 -22.58 2.89 25.48
CA GLN A 381 -23.51 1.81 25.18
C GLN A 381 -23.53 0.73 26.28
N THR A 382 -24.65 0.01 26.36
CA THR A 382 -24.82 -1.14 27.26
C THR A 382 -24.03 -2.35 26.75
N SER A 383 -23.67 -3.29 27.63
CA SER A 383 -22.95 -4.52 27.27
C SER A 383 -23.66 -5.29 26.15
N ASN A 384 -25.00 -5.39 26.22
CA ASN A 384 -25.81 -6.03 25.19
C ASN A 384 -25.78 -5.29 23.84
N ALA A 385 -25.81 -3.96 23.84
CA ALA A 385 -25.71 -3.18 22.61
C ALA A 385 -24.34 -3.37 21.94
N LEU A 386 -23.27 -3.40 22.73
CA LEU A 386 -21.92 -3.68 22.25
C LEU A 386 -21.79 -5.11 21.68
N VAL A 387 -22.41 -6.12 22.32
CA VAL A 387 -22.46 -7.49 21.79
C VAL A 387 -23.18 -7.53 20.43
N GLU A 388 -24.30 -6.84 20.28
CA GLU A 388 -25.02 -6.78 19.00
C GLU A 388 -24.25 -6.00 17.93
N GLN A 389 -23.51 -4.96 18.31
CA GLN A 389 -22.60 -4.25 17.42
C GLN A 389 -21.45 -5.14 16.97
N PHE A 390 -20.85 -5.89 17.90
CA PHE A 390 -19.76 -6.83 17.64
C PHE A 390 -20.16 -7.88 16.60
N LYS A 391 -21.37 -8.46 16.74
CA LYS A 391 -21.88 -9.47 15.81
C LYS A 391 -22.15 -8.93 14.40
N LYS A 392 -22.45 -7.63 14.27
CA LYS A 392 -22.75 -6.97 12.98
C LYS A 392 -21.50 -6.46 12.26
N GLU A 393 -20.43 -6.18 13.00
CA GLU A 393 -19.19 -5.65 12.44
C GLU A 393 -18.45 -6.72 11.62
N LYS A 394 -18.27 -6.45 10.33
CA LYS A 394 -17.63 -7.37 9.37
C LYS A 394 -16.13 -7.13 9.26
N VAL A 395 -15.66 -5.98 9.73
CA VAL A 395 -14.26 -5.58 9.66
C VAL A 395 -13.56 -5.97 10.96
N PHE A 396 -12.72 -7.00 10.91
CA PHE A 396 -12.12 -7.59 12.12
C PHE A 396 -11.38 -6.58 13.02
N TRP A 397 -10.69 -5.59 12.44
CA TRP A 397 -9.97 -4.57 13.21
C TRP A 397 -10.90 -3.55 13.88
N LYS A 398 -12.12 -3.32 13.36
CA LYS A 398 -13.16 -2.57 14.07
C LYS A 398 -13.80 -3.43 15.14
N GLN A 399 -13.98 -4.72 14.84
CA GLN A 399 -14.61 -5.68 15.73
C GLN A 399 -13.78 -5.90 17.02
N ILE A 400 -12.44 -5.94 16.95
CA ILE A 400 -11.59 -6.04 18.15
C ILE A 400 -11.70 -4.81 19.05
N GLU A 401 -11.91 -3.61 18.51
CA GLU A 401 -12.13 -2.40 19.32
C GLU A 401 -13.47 -2.48 20.08
N ILE A 402 -14.51 -3.06 19.47
CA ILE A 402 -15.76 -3.38 20.16
C ILE A 402 -15.52 -4.45 21.23
N ALA A 403 -14.71 -5.46 20.95
CA ALA A 403 -14.33 -6.50 21.92
C ALA A 403 -13.65 -5.92 23.16
N LYS A 404 -12.71 -4.98 22.98
CA LYS A 404 -12.04 -4.24 24.06
C LYS A 404 -13.03 -3.40 24.86
N ALA A 405 -14.00 -2.75 24.20
CA ALA A 405 -15.07 -2.03 24.87
C ALA A 405 -15.97 -2.98 25.71
N ILE A 406 -16.30 -4.17 25.19
CA ILE A 406 -17.04 -5.21 25.93
C ILE A 406 -16.24 -5.66 27.16
N ALA A 407 -14.95 -5.97 26.99
CA ALA A 407 -14.07 -6.38 28.08
C ALA A 407 -14.00 -5.32 29.20
N GLY A 408 -13.90 -4.05 28.83
CA GLY A 408 -13.88 -2.92 29.77
C GLY A 408 -15.19 -2.68 30.53
N LYS A 409 -16.31 -3.28 30.10
CA LYS A 409 -17.58 -3.23 30.87
C LYS A 409 -17.57 -4.17 32.08
N HIS A 410 -16.66 -5.15 32.10
CA HIS A 410 -16.58 -6.15 33.17
C HIS A 410 -17.90 -6.88 33.46
N ASP A 411 -18.76 -7.02 32.46
CA ASP A 411 -20.05 -7.69 32.54
C ASP A 411 -19.99 -9.10 31.91
N ALA A 412 -19.85 -10.14 32.74
CA ALA A 412 -19.71 -11.51 32.27
C ALA A 412 -20.99 -12.08 31.61
N SER A 413 -22.14 -11.38 31.69
CA SER A 413 -23.38 -11.82 31.02
C SER A 413 -23.27 -11.82 29.49
N VAL A 414 -22.22 -11.19 28.94
CA VAL A 414 -21.91 -11.19 27.50
C VAL A 414 -21.32 -12.51 27.00
N LEU A 415 -20.84 -13.39 27.88
CA LEU A 415 -20.18 -14.63 27.46
C LEU A 415 -21.14 -15.66 26.83
N PRO A 416 -22.30 -16.01 27.44
CA PRO A 416 -23.24 -16.96 26.84
C PRO A 416 -23.66 -16.64 25.39
N PRO A 417 -24.07 -15.40 25.03
CA PRO A 417 -24.48 -15.10 23.65
C PRO A 417 -23.33 -15.07 22.63
N LEU A 418 -22.08 -15.18 23.07
CA LEU A 418 -20.88 -15.22 22.22
C LEU A 418 -20.21 -16.61 22.21
N ALA A 419 -20.69 -17.58 23.00
CA ALA A 419 -20.03 -18.88 23.15
C ALA A 419 -19.83 -19.62 21.82
N ASP A 420 -20.84 -19.64 20.96
CA ASP A 420 -20.77 -20.33 19.65
C ASP A 420 -19.75 -19.68 18.70
N TRP A 421 -19.40 -18.42 18.92
CA TRP A 421 -18.45 -17.69 18.09
C TRP A 421 -16.99 -18.09 18.37
N LEU A 422 -16.71 -18.80 19.47
CA LEU A 422 -15.41 -19.45 19.68
C LEU A 422 -15.14 -20.56 18.65
N ALA A 423 -16.17 -21.06 17.97
CA ALA A 423 -16.04 -22.02 16.86
C ALA A 423 -16.19 -21.36 15.48
N HIS A 424 -16.16 -20.03 15.39
CA HIS A 424 -16.39 -19.31 14.14
C HIS A 424 -15.33 -19.67 13.08
N GLN A 425 -15.73 -19.83 11.81
CA GLN A 425 -14.83 -20.26 10.73
C GLN A 425 -13.69 -19.26 10.46
N ASP A 426 -13.98 -17.96 10.53
CA ASP A 426 -12.96 -16.90 10.41
C ASP A 426 -12.11 -16.82 11.68
N ARG A 427 -10.79 -17.04 11.53
CA ARG A 427 -9.84 -17.04 12.63
C ARG A 427 -9.71 -15.69 13.35
N HIS A 428 -9.87 -14.56 12.66
CA HIS A 428 -9.77 -13.24 13.28
C HIS A 428 -11.00 -12.96 14.15
N ILE A 429 -12.20 -13.27 13.63
CA ILE A 429 -13.44 -13.16 14.40
C ILE A 429 -13.40 -14.09 15.61
N ARG A 430 -12.96 -15.33 15.41
CA ARG A 430 -12.76 -16.31 16.48
C ARG A 430 -11.77 -15.80 17.52
N GLY A 431 -10.65 -15.21 17.09
CA GLY A 431 -9.66 -14.58 17.97
C GLY A 431 -10.22 -13.38 18.75
N ASN A 432 -11.05 -12.55 18.12
CA ASN A 432 -11.69 -11.40 18.77
C ASN A 432 -12.66 -11.82 19.87
N VAL A 433 -13.44 -12.88 19.65
CA VAL A 433 -14.29 -13.44 20.70
C VAL A 433 -13.47 -14.11 21.78
N ALA A 434 -12.42 -14.85 21.40
CA ALA A 434 -11.51 -15.46 22.35
C ALA A 434 -10.83 -14.43 23.27
N PHE A 435 -10.50 -13.24 22.75
CA PHE A 435 -10.03 -12.11 23.53
C PHE A 435 -11.03 -11.70 24.62
N ILE A 436 -12.32 -11.60 24.29
CA ILE A 436 -13.38 -11.30 25.27
C ILE A 436 -13.35 -12.36 26.37
N PHE A 437 -13.46 -13.64 26.02
CA PHE A 437 -13.47 -14.74 27.00
C PHE A 437 -12.22 -14.72 27.90
N ALA A 438 -11.03 -14.56 27.30
CA ALA A 438 -9.78 -14.49 28.04
C ALA A 438 -9.73 -13.30 29.00
N SER A 439 -10.25 -12.13 28.59
CA SER A 439 -10.31 -10.92 29.44
C SER A 439 -11.20 -11.09 30.68
N PHE A 440 -12.17 -12.00 30.62
CA PHE A 440 -13.01 -12.41 31.77
C PHE A 440 -12.42 -13.58 32.58
N GLY A 441 -11.21 -14.03 32.24
CA GLY A 441 -10.55 -15.16 32.90
C GLY A 441 -11.05 -16.54 32.44
N ASP A 442 -11.92 -16.62 31.44
CA ASP A 442 -12.43 -17.89 30.92
C ASP A 442 -11.32 -18.63 30.13
N PRO A 443 -10.96 -19.87 30.53
CA PRO A 443 -9.85 -20.59 29.92
C PRO A 443 -10.06 -20.91 28.44
N ARG A 444 -11.31 -20.97 27.97
CA ARG A 444 -11.63 -21.20 26.56
C ARG A 444 -11.08 -20.08 25.67
N GLY A 445 -11.00 -18.85 26.18
CA GLY A 445 -10.45 -17.72 25.42
C GLY A 445 -8.96 -17.91 25.12
N LEU A 446 -8.14 -18.13 26.16
CA LEU A 446 -6.71 -18.36 25.97
C LEU A 446 -6.44 -19.62 25.15
N GLN A 447 -7.18 -20.71 25.38
CA GLN A 447 -7.04 -21.93 24.59
C GLN A 447 -7.32 -21.66 23.11
N THR A 448 -8.38 -20.91 22.79
CA THR A 448 -8.71 -20.58 21.39
C THR A 448 -7.62 -19.74 20.71
N ILE A 449 -7.01 -18.80 21.43
CA ILE A 449 -5.89 -18.00 20.91
C ILE A 449 -4.66 -18.88 20.69
N ALA A 450 -4.37 -19.80 21.62
CA ALA A 450 -3.31 -20.79 21.49
C ALA A 450 -3.51 -21.71 20.27
N ASP A 451 -4.75 -22.15 20.04
CA ASP A 451 -5.10 -22.98 18.88
C ASP A 451 -4.86 -22.23 17.57
N ILE A 452 -5.19 -20.93 17.50
CA ILE A 452 -4.89 -20.10 16.32
C ILE A 452 -3.38 -19.93 16.12
N LEU A 453 -2.59 -19.79 17.19
CA LEU A 453 -1.12 -19.74 17.12
C LEU A 453 -0.50 -21.04 16.60
N ALA A 454 -1.11 -22.19 16.92
CA ALA A 454 -0.68 -23.52 16.51
C ALA A 454 -1.21 -23.93 15.13
N ASP A 455 -2.30 -23.30 14.66
CA ASP A 455 -2.93 -23.63 13.38
C ASP A 455 -1.99 -23.31 12.20
N ARG A 456 -1.83 -24.29 11.31
CA ARG A 456 -1.05 -24.20 10.06
C ARG A 456 -1.90 -24.49 8.82
N SER A 457 -3.21 -24.68 8.98
CA SER A 457 -4.10 -25.07 7.88
C SER A 457 -4.50 -23.90 6.98
N GLU A 458 -4.92 -24.21 5.75
CA GLU A 458 -5.42 -23.23 4.79
C GLU A 458 -6.68 -22.53 5.31
N ARG A 459 -6.85 -21.25 4.94
CA ARG A 459 -8.10 -20.53 5.21
C ARG A 459 -9.09 -20.75 4.07
N PRO A 460 -10.41 -20.83 4.36
CA PRO A 460 -11.45 -20.65 3.36
C PRO A 460 -11.30 -19.30 2.62
N LYS A 461 -11.70 -19.24 1.34
CA LYS A 461 -11.63 -18.01 0.53
C LYS A 461 -12.39 -16.86 1.22
N GLY A 462 -11.76 -15.68 1.32
CA GLY A 462 -12.39 -14.45 1.80
C GLY A 462 -12.09 -14.01 3.24
N GLN A 463 -11.15 -14.65 3.94
CA GLN A 463 -10.81 -14.33 5.34
C GLN A 463 -9.49 -13.52 5.51
N GLY A 464 -9.52 -12.48 6.36
CA GLY A 464 -8.35 -11.69 6.83
C GLY A 464 -7.84 -10.58 5.90
N ILE A 465 -6.64 -10.03 6.19
CA ILE A 465 -5.99 -9.00 5.38
C ILE A 465 -5.59 -9.58 4.02
N THR A 466 -6.15 -9.04 2.93
CA THR A 466 -5.81 -9.43 1.56
C THR A 466 -4.44 -8.86 1.17
N GLY A 467 -3.36 -9.46 1.66
CA GLY A 467 -2.00 -9.26 1.15
C GLY A 467 -1.80 -9.88 -0.24
N ALA A 468 -2.78 -9.74 -1.13
CA ALA A 468 -2.72 -10.25 -2.48
C ALA A 468 -1.63 -9.49 -3.24
N SER A 469 -0.67 -10.24 -3.77
CA SER A 469 0.11 -9.79 -4.92
C SER A 469 -0.87 -9.36 -6.04
N SER A 470 -0.43 -8.46 -6.91
CA SER A 470 -1.20 -7.94 -8.05
C SER A 470 -1.70 -9.02 -9.03
N ASP A 471 -1.18 -10.25 -8.91
CA ASP A 471 -1.55 -11.43 -9.69
C ASP A 471 -2.73 -12.23 -9.09
N GLY A 472 -3.32 -11.78 -7.98
CA GLY A 472 -4.43 -12.46 -7.32
C GLY A 472 -4.06 -13.80 -6.68
N ARG A 473 -2.77 -14.16 -6.61
CA ARG A 473 -2.32 -15.43 -6.04
C ARG A 473 -2.23 -15.33 -4.51
N TYR A 474 -3.05 -16.13 -3.86
CA TYR A 474 -3.01 -16.37 -2.43
C TYR A 474 -1.77 -17.21 -2.09
N ARG A 475 -0.78 -16.63 -1.39
CA ARG A 475 0.35 -17.41 -0.87
C ARG A 475 -0.03 -17.98 0.50
N PHE A 476 -0.26 -19.28 0.57
CA PHE A 476 -0.70 -20.03 1.75
C PHE A 476 0.13 -19.70 3.01
N GLU A 477 1.47 -19.76 2.89
CA GLU A 477 2.39 -19.49 3.99
C GLU A 477 2.23 -18.08 4.59
N ARG A 478 1.93 -17.07 3.77
CA ARG A 478 1.71 -15.69 4.25
C ARG A 478 0.40 -15.54 5.03
N GLN A 479 -0.62 -16.32 4.72
CA GLN A 479 -1.88 -16.30 5.48
C GLN A 479 -1.71 -16.94 6.85
N VAL A 480 -1.03 -18.08 6.91
CA VAL A 480 -0.71 -18.76 8.18
C VAL A 480 0.13 -17.84 9.06
N ALA A 481 1.16 -17.20 8.50
CA ALA A 481 1.96 -16.22 9.23
C ALA A 481 1.10 -15.05 9.76
N ALA A 482 0.17 -14.51 8.95
CA ALA A 482 -0.68 -13.40 9.36
C ALA A 482 -1.68 -13.75 10.49
N ASP A 483 -2.26 -14.96 10.52
CA ASP A 483 -3.15 -15.38 11.61
C ASP A 483 -2.39 -15.50 12.92
N ARG A 484 -1.23 -16.16 12.86
CA ARG A 484 -0.39 -16.38 14.02
C ARG A 484 0.16 -15.07 14.54
N TYR A 485 0.51 -14.16 13.63
CA TYR A 485 0.87 -12.79 13.98
C TYR A 485 -0.27 -12.12 14.77
N TYR A 486 -1.49 -12.20 14.26
CA TYR A 486 -2.65 -11.59 14.90
C TYR A 486 -2.95 -12.20 16.27
N ALA A 487 -2.89 -13.53 16.40
CA ALA A 487 -3.09 -14.20 17.69
C ALA A 487 -2.00 -13.84 18.72
N ALA A 488 -0.74 -13.72 18.29
CA ALA A 488 0.33 -13.24 19.16
C ALA A 488 0.08 -11.79 19.62
N HIS A 489 -0.42 -10.94 18.70
CA HIS A 489 -0.82 -9.57 19.03
C HIS A 489 -1.96 -9.52 20.07
N LEU A 490 -2.98 -10.37 19.92
CA LEU A 490 -4.08 -10.47 20.91
C LEU A 490 -3.58 -10.84 22.31
N LEU A 491 -2.59 -11.73 22.43
CA LEU A 491 -1.97 -12.05 23.73
C LEU A 491 -1.26 -10.83 24.35
N GLY A 492 -0.61 -10.01 23.52
CA GLY A 492 -0.02 -8.75 23.96
C GLY A 492 -1.07 -7.77 24.48
N ASP A 493 -2.16 -7.57 23.73
CA ASP A 493 -3.27 -6.68 24.10
C ASP A 493 -4.01 -7.16 25.37
N LEU A 494 -4.09 -8.48 25.59
CA LEU A 494 -4.71 -9.06 26.79
C LEU A 494 -3.95 -8.73 28.07
N LYS A 495 -2.63 -8.57 27.97
CA LYS A 495 -1.72 -8.37 29.10
C LYS A 495 -1.83 -9.43 30.20
N ASP A 496 -2.24 -10.64 29.82
CA ASP A 496 -2.33 -11.78 30.71
C ASP A 496 -0.98 -12.50 30.76
N PRO A 497 -0.33 -12.63 31.94
CA PRO A 497 0.95 -13.32 32.07
C PRO A 497 0.94 -14.78 31.58
N ARG A 498 -0.23 -15.44 31.56
CA ARG A 498 -0.37 -16.80 31.01
C ARG A 498 -0.01 -16.85 29.52
N GLY A 499 -0.11 -15.73 28.80
CA GLY A 499 0.32 -15.61 27.41
C GLY A 499 1.82 -15.81 27.19
N ILE A 500 2.65 -15.58 28.22
CA ILE A 500 4.12 -15.72 28.12
C ILE A 500 4.49 -17.16 27.73
N ALA A 501 3.89 -18.16 28.38
CA ALA A 501 4.18 -19.57 28.11
C ALA A 501 3.80 -19.99 26.68
N LEU A 502 2.83 -19.31 26.07
CA LEU A 502 2.41 -19.54 24.67
C LEU A 502 3.33 -18.83 23.66
N LEU A 503 3.89 -17.68 24.04
CA LEU A 503 4.71 -16.83 23.17
C LEU A 503 6.19 -17.22 23.18
N VAL A 504 6.75 -17.64 24.32
CA VAL A 504 8.18 -17.98 24.45
C VAL A 504 8.67 -19.01 23.42
N PRO A 505 7.95 -20.12 23.15
CA PRO A 505 8.37 -21.09 22.14
C PRO A 505 8.41 -20.53 20.70
N LEU A 506 7.83 -19.35 20.47
CA LEU A 506 7.72 -18.71 19.16
C LEU A 506 8.78 -17.59 18.95
N LEU A 507 9.66 -17.35 19.92
CA LEU A 507 10.72 -16.33 19.82
C LEU A 507 11.68 -16.56 18.64
N ASP A 508 11.85 -17.82 18.24
CA ASP A 508 12.70 -18.22 17.11
C ASP A 508 11.89 -18.69 15.89
N ASP A 509 10.55 -18.53 15.91
CA ASP A 509 9.70 -18.98 14.82
C ASP A 509 9.70 -17.97 13.65
N PRO A 510 10.13 -18.37 12.44
CA PRO A 510 10.30 -17.43 11.32
C PRO A 510 9.01 -16.71 10.88
N GLY A 511 7.85 -17.29 11.17
CA GLY A 511 6.55 -16.72 10.81
C GLY A 511 6.00 -15.71 11.82
N THR A 512 6.59 -15.62 13.01
CA THR A 512 6.09 -14.80 14.13
C THR A 512 7.18 -14.00 14.86
N GLN A 513 8.45 -14.15 14.46
CA GLN A 513 9.61 -13.46 15.02
C GLN A 513 9.47 -11.94 15.16
N SER A 514 8.67 -11.30 14.29
CA SER A 514 8.50 -9.84 14.35
C SER A 514 7.57 -9.35 15.46
N ILE A 515 6.62 -10.17 15.90
CA ILE A 515 5.56 -9.76 16.84
C ILE A 515 5.73 -10.33 18.23
N VAL A 516 6.34 -11.52 18.36
CA VAL A 516 6.44 -12.22 19.64
C VAL A 516 7.23 -11.41 20.69
N PRO A 517 8.42 -10.86 20.39
CA PRO A 517 9.12 -10.00 21.34
C PRO A 517 8.28 -8.78 21.75
N TRP A 518 7.55 -8.17 20.81
CA TRP A 518 6.67 -7.05 21.12
C TRP A 518 5.53 -7.44 22.06
N SER A 519 4.84 -8.54 21.79
CA SER A 519 3.74 -9.02 22.62
C SER A 519 4.22 -9.34 24.03
N LEU A 520 5.39 -9.94 24.18
CA LEU A 520 6.01 -10.18 25.49
C LEU A 520 6.31 -8.87 26.22
N GLY A 521 6.83 -7.85 25.52
CA GLY A 521 7.02 -6.51 26.09
C GLY A 521 5.70 -5.84 26.51
N GLN A 522 4.62 -6.00 25.71
CA GLN A 522 3.30 -5.45 26.01
C GLN A 522 2.59 -6.11 27.18
N ILE A 523 2.79 -7.42 27.36
CA ILE A 523 2.30 -8.12 28.55
C ILE A 523 2.87 -7.47 29.81
N GLY A 524 4.11 -6.96 29.76
CA GLY A 524 4.68 -6.16 30.84
C GLY A 524 5.14 -6.96 32.06
N ASP A 525 4.96 -8.28 32.04
CA ASP A 525 5.33 -9.18 33.13
C ASP A 525 6.82 -9.55 33.04
N LYS A 526 7.53 -9.43 34.16
CA LYS A 526 8.97 -9.67 34.25
C LYS A 526 9.38 -11.13 34.04
N GLY A 527 8.44 -12.07 34.10
CA GLY A 527 8.66 -13.47 33.74
C GLY A 527 9.11 -13.68 32.29
N ALA A 528 8.86 -12.71 31.40
CA ALA A 528 9.36 -12.74 30.03
C ALA A 528 10.86 -12.39 29.90
N ILE A 529 11.48 -11.79 30.93
CA ILE A 529 12.86 -11.28 30.84
C ILE A 529 13.88 -12.41 30.60
N PRO A 530 13.91 -13.52 31.36
CA PRO A 530 14.93 -14.55 31.13
C PRO A 530 14.85 -15.20 29.73
N PRO A 531 13.67 -15.58 29.21
CA PRO A 531 13.54 -16.04 27.82
C PRO A 531 13.98 -15.01 26.79
N LEU A 532 13.67 -13.72 26.99
CA LEU A 532 14.11 -12.65 26.09
C LEU A 532 15.64 -12.47 26.14
N ILE A 533 16.27 -12.56 27.31
CA ILE A 533 17.74 -12.52 27.42
C ILE A 533 18.37 -13.67 26.63
N ALA A 534 17.81 -14.88 26.72
CA ALA A 534 18.28 -16.03 25.93
C ALA A 534 18.10 -15.81 24.41
N ALA A 535 16.97 -15.23 23.99
CA ALA A 535 16.71 -14.93 22.57
C ALA A 535 17.68 -13.89 21.95
N LEU A 536 18.48 -13.19 22.76
CA LEU A 536 19.59 -12.36 22.25
C LEU A 536 20.71 -13.16 21.58
N ASP A 537 20.73 -14.49 21.76
CA ASP A 537 21.67 -15.42 21.09
C ASP A 537 21.21 -15.82 19.68
N ASN A 538 20.01 -15.44 19.25
CA ASN A 538 19.50 -15.75 17.91
C ASN A 538 20.39 -15.14 16.81
N ASP A 539 20.66 -15.89 15.74
CA ASP A 539 21.56 -15.42 14.67
C ASP A 539 20.95 -14.28 13.82
N ASP A 540 19.62 -14.21 13.68
CA ASP A 540 18.94 -13.15 12.94
C ASP A 540 19.11 -11.80 13.67
N PRO A 541 19.80 -10.81 13.07
CA PRO A 541 19.91 -9.47 13.65
C PRO A 541 18.54 -8.80 13.86
N SER A 542 17.54 -9.13 13.04
CA SER A 542 16.20 -8.58 13.16
C SER A 542 15.52 -9.04 14.46
N ASN A 543 15.63 -10.34 14.77
CA ASN A 543 15.08 -10.89 16.00
C ASN A 543 15.75 -10.26 17.22
N ARG A 544 17.09 -10.16 17.21
CA ARG A 544 17.84 -9.54 18.31
C ARG A 544 17.47 -8.09 18.56
N VAL A 545 17.30 -7.27 17.51
CA VAL A 545 16.84 -5.88 17.67
C VAL A 545 15.47 -5.81 18.34
N LEU A 546 14.53 -6.66 17.91
CA LEU A 546 13.18 -6.70 18.49
C LEU A 546 13.18 -7.17 19.94
N VAL A 547 14.02 -8.16 20.28
CA VAL A 547 14.22 -8.62 21.66
C VAL A 547 14.85 -7.53 22.52
N ILE A 548 15.82 -6.76 22.00
CA ILE A 548 16.38 -5.59 22.70
C ILE A 548 15.27 -4.58 23.02
N TYR A 549 14.39 -4.29 22.05
CA TYR A 549 13.25 -3.38 22.27
C TYR A 549 12.25 -3.89 23.30
N ALA A 550 11.99 -5.21 23.33
CA ALA A 550 11.15 -5.82 24.35
C ALA A 550 11.75 -5.70 25.76
N LEU A 551 13.05 -5.96 25.88
CA LEU A 551 13.79 -5.81 27.15
C LEU A 551 13.83 -4.36 27.63
N GLU A 552 13.96 -3.39 26.70
CA GLU A 552 13.83 -1.96 27.00
C GLU A 552 12.43 -1.65 27.55
N ALA A 553 11.37 -2.13 26.90
CA ALA A 553 9.98 -1.91 27.31
C ALA A 553 9.65 -2.53 28.68
N LEU A 554 10.28 -3.66 29.02
CA LEU A 554 10.14 -4.30 30.33
C LEU A 554 11.02 -3.67 31.42
N HIS A 555 11.81 -2.64 31.09
CA HIS A 555 12.79 -2.03 31.99
C HIS A 555 13.75 -3.07 32.61
N ALA A 556 14.17 -4.05 31.81
CA ALA A 556 14.97 -5.20 32.24
C ALA A 556 16.44 -4.83 32.51
N LYS A 557 16.72 -4.23 33.67
CA LYS A 557 18.08 -3.85 34.08
C LYS A 557 19.04 -5.05 34.13
N GLU A 558 18.50 -6.24 34.40
CA GLU A 558 19.26 -7.49 34.46
C GLU A 558 19.80 -7.91 33.07
N ALA A 559 19.25 -7.37 31.98
CA ALA A 559 19.73 -7.65 30.62
C ALA A 559 21.00 -6.86 30.25
N VAL A 560 21.36 -5.82 31.00
CA VAL A 560 22.49 -4.93 30.67
C VAL A 560 23.81 -5.68 30.43
N PRO A 561 24.23 -6.67 31.24
CA PRO A 561 25.43 -7.46 30.97
C PRO A 561 25.39 -8.16 29.60
N ARG A 562 24.24 -8.74 29.22
CA ARG A 562 24.09 -9.39 27.91
C ARG A 562 24.05 -8.38 26.78
N LEU A 563 23.37 -7.24 26.94
CA LEU A 563 23.35 -6.16 25.94
C LEU A 563 24.75 -5.60 25.68
N LEU A 564 25.62 -5.50 26.70
CA LEU A 564 27.00 -5.05 26.54
C LEU A 564 27.81 -5.92 25.57
N THR A 565 27.51 -7.21 25.46
CA THR A 565 28.17 -8.09 24.49
C THR A 565 27.76 -7.84 23.04
N LEU A 566 26.67 -7.10 22.80
CA LEU A 566 26.13 -6.80 21.48
C LEU A 566 26.53 -5.42 20.93
N VAL A 567 27.24 -4.59 21.71
CA VAL A 567 27.58 -3.20 21.33
C VAL A 567 28.56 -3.07 20.15
N ASN A 568 29.09 -4.20 19.69
CA ASN A 568 29.97 -4.32 18.52
C ASN A 568 29.36 -5.19 17.42
N ASP A 569 28.08 -5.59 17.53
CA ASP A 569 27.39 -6.31 16.46
C ASP A 569 26.77 -5.33 15.46
N ASP A 570 27.49 -5.04 14.38
CA ASP A 570 27.07 -4.07 13.37
C ASP A 570 26.17 -4.69 12.28
N ARG A 571 25.65 -5.91 12.48
CA ARG A 571 24.70 -6.51 11.54
C ARG A 571 23.38 -5.75 11.58
N LYS A 572 22.86 -5.44 10.39
CA LYS A 572 21.62 -4.68 10.22
C LYS A 572 20.41 -5.58 10.32
N SER A 573 19.44 -5.15 11.12
CA SER A 573 18.08 -5.70 11.08
C SER A 573 17.49 -5.55 9.68
N ARG A 574 16.68 -6.51 9.24
CA ARG A 574 15.85 -6.37 8.03
C ARG A 574 14.47 -5.77 8.31
N PHE A 575 14.17 -5.54 9.59
CA PHE A 575 12.95 -4.91 10.06
C PHE A 575 13.13 -3.39 10.17
N GLY A 576 12.11 -2.62 9.78
CA GLY A 576 12.09 -1.17 9.91
C GLY A 576 13.24 -0.43 9.20
N ALA A 577 13.95 0.44 9.91
CA ALA A 577 14.93 1.38 9.37
C ALA A 577 16.33 0.76 9.12
N LEU A 578 16.47 -0.55 9.28
CA LEU A 578 17.72 -1.30 9.12
C LEU A 578 18.82 -0.91 10.12
N VAL A 579 18.43 -0.54 11.35
CA VAL A 579 19.37 -0.27 12.45
C VAL A 579 20.24 -1.49 12.75
N THR A 580 21.44 -1.24 13.25
CA THR A 580 22.32 -2.31 13.70
C THR A 580 21.93 -2.80 15.10
N VAL A 581 22.31 -4.05 15.41
CA VAL A 581 22.14 -4.60 16.76
C VAL A 581 22.93 -3.77 17.78
N SER A 582 24.11 -3.30 17.41
CA SER A 582 25.00 -2.39 18.16
C SER A 582 24.31 -1.07 18.53
N GLU A 583 23.64 -0.41 17.59
CA GLU A 583 22.88 0.82 17.83
C GLU A 583 21.72 0.59 18.80
N ALA A 584 20.93 -0.46 18.58
CA ALA A 584 19.81 -0.83 19.46
C ALA A 584 20.30 -1.15 20.88
N ALA A 585 21.37 -1.94 21.01
CA ALA A 585 21.93 -2.31 22.31
C ALA A 585 22.44 -1.09 23.08
N LYS A 586 23.20 -0.19 22.43
CA LYS A 586 23.68 1.06 23.06
C LYS A 586 22.51 1.93 23.54
N ALA A 587 21.47 2.06 22.72
CA ALA A 587 20.26 2.80 23.05
C ALA A 587 19.56 2.22 24.29
N ALA A 588 19.37 0.91 24.32
CA ALA A 588 18.71 0.23 25.44
C ALA A 588 19.54 0.34 26.73
N ILE A 589 20.87 0.13 26.66
CA ILE A 589 21.77 0.28 27.82
C ILE A 589 21.68 1.68 28.42
N ALA A 590 21.61 2.72 27.59
CA ALA A 590 21.50 4.10 28.08
C ALA A 590 20.21 4.34 28.89
N LYS A 591 19.11 3.65 28.55
CA LYS A 591 17.81 3.78 29.23
C LYS A 591 17.64 2.84 30.43
N LEU A 592 18.37 1.72 30.45
CA LEU A 592 18.27 0.71 31.51
C LEU A 592 19.23 0.94 32.69
N ARG A 593 20.17 1.88 32.54
CA ARG A 593 21.10 2.28 33.61
C ARG A 593 20.39 2.99 34.76
#